data_AF-A0A9W7LU50-F1
#
_entry.id   AF-A0A9W7LU50-F1
#
_cell.length_a   1.000
_cell.length_b   1.000
_cell.length_c   1.000
_cell.angle_alpha   90.00
_cell.angle_beta   90.00
_cell.angle_gamma   90.00
#
_symmetry.space_group_name_H-M   'P 1'
#
loop_
_entity.id
_entity.type
_entity.pdbx_description
1 polymer ?
#
loop_
_entity_poly.entity_id
_entity_poly.type
_entity_poly.pdbx_seq_one_letter_code
_entity_poly.pdbx_strand_id
1 'polypeptide(L)'
;MENNPNIISSRTERKLIERNRRNQMKILYAKLNSLIPHYNSRVSTSSLPDQLEEAANYIKRLQTNLERMKQRRDSFNIEASSSGNGPKSPRIEIHRMRSCLVIGLTTDCNSRFVFTEAIRILHEEGADVVNAGLSVVDDTAFHTIHLTVDQGADACSSAGYLGD
;
A
#
# COMPACT_ATOMS: atom_id res chain seq x y z
N MET A 1 -29.98 -59.25 -20.34
CA MET A 1 -28.94 -58.63 -19.49
C MET A 1 -29.66 -57.59 -18.62
N GLU A 2 -30.09 -57.98 -17.42
CA GLU A 2 -30.79 -57.06 -16.52
C GLU A 2 -29.79 -56.11 -15.87
N ASN A 3 -29.97 -54.81 -16.07
CA ASN A 3 -29.16 -53.79 -15.44
C ASN A 3 -29.68 -53.54 -14.01
N ASN A 4 -28.84 -53.84 -13.01
CA ASN A 4 -29.13 -53.55 -11.61
C ASN A 4 -29.22 -52.03 -11.38
N PRO A 5 -30.38 -51.49 -10.93
CA PRO A 5 -30.59 -50.04 -10.76
C PRO A 5 -29.60 -49.39 -9.78
N ASN A 6 -29.05 -50.17 -8.84
CA ASN A 6 -28.09 -49.70 -7.85
C ASN A 6 -26.69 -49.36 -8.44
N ILE A 7 -26.34 -49.94 -9.61
CA ILE A 7 -25.08 -49.64 -10.29
C ILE A 7 -25.19 -48.31 -11.05
N ILE A 8 -26.37 -47.99 -11.58
CA ILE A 8 -26.63 -46.76 -12.33
C ILE A 8 -26.69 -45.55 -11.40
N SER A 9 -27.27 -45.71 -10.19
CA SER A 9 -27.29 -44.67 -9.15
C SER A 9 -25.86 -44.31 -8.69
N SER A 10 -25.03 -45.29 -8.31
CA SER A 10 -23.65 -45.04 -7.86
C SER A 10 -22.76 -44.42 -8.94
N ARG A 11 -23.00 -44.76 -10.22
CA ARG A 11 -22.28 -44.16 -11.35
C ARG A 11 -22.68 -42.69 -11.54
N THR A 12 -23.95 -42.36 -11.33
CA THR A 12 -24.47 -40.99 -11.43
C THR A 12 -24.01 -40.14 -10.25
N GLU A 13 -24.00 -40.71 -9.05
CA GLU A 13 -23.46 -40.09 -7.84
C GLU A 13 -21.96 -39.78 -8.00
N ARG A 14 -21.14 -40.73 -8.45
CA ARG A 14 -19.72 -40.49 -8.74
C ARG A 14 -19.51 -39.36 -9.75
N LYS A 15 -20.33 -39.30 -10.81
CA LYS A 15 -20.28 -38.20 -11.79
C LYS A 15 -20.61 -36.85 -11.16
N LEU A 16 -21.59 -36.80 -10.25
CA LEU A 16 -21.97 -35.58 -9.54
C LEU A 16 -20.85 -35.12 -8.59
N ILE A 17 -20.27 -36.03 -7.81
CA ILE A 17 -19.16 -35.75 -6.90
C ILE A 17 -17.97 -35.16 -7.69
N GLU A 18 -17.58 -35.79 -8.79
CA GLU A 18 -16.47 -35.30 -9.61
C GLU A 18 -16.80 -33.96 -10.29
N ARG A 19 -18.05 -33.75 -10.70
CA ARG A 19 -18.49 -32.44 -11.21
C ARG A 19 -18.38 -31.36 -10.13
N ASN A 20 -18.81 -31.65 -8.91
CA ASN A 20 -18.73 -30.71 -7.79
C ASN A 20 -17.27 -30.37 -7.47
N ARG A 21 -16.39 -31.39 -7.42
CA ARG A 21 -14.95 -31.22 -7.21
C ARG A 21 -14.32 -30.30 -8.26
N ARG A 22 -14.66 -30.46 -9.54
CA ARG A 22 -14.16 -29.58 -10.63
C ARG A 22 -14.71 -28.16 -10.54
N ASN A 23 -15.97 -28.00 -10.16
CA ASN A 23 -16.56 -26.67 -9.96
C ASN A 23 -15.89 -25.94 -8.80
N GLN A 24 -15.66 -26.61 -7.67
CA GLN A 24 -14.92 -26.05 -6.54
C GLN A 24 -13.53 -25.60 -6.98
N MET A 25 -12.81 -26.45 -7.71
CA MET A 25 -11.49 -26.11 -8.24
C MET A 25 -11.53 -24.87 -9.15
N LYS A 26 -12.51 -24.78 -10.05
CA LYS A 26 -12.72 -23.60 -10.92
C LYS A 26 -12.93 -22.32 -10.12
N ILE A 27 -13.73 -22.37 -9.05
CA ILE A 27 -13.98 -21.22 -8.16
C ILE A 27 -12.69 -20.77 -7.48
N LEU A 28 -11.89 -21.72 -6.97
CA LEU A 28 -10.63 -21.40 -6.31
C LEU A 28 -9.64 -20.72 -7.25
N TYR A 29 -9.50 -21.19 -8.49
CA TYR A 29 -8.65 -20.53 -9.49
C TYR A 29 -9.13 -19.12 -9.82
N ALA A 30 -10.44 -18.92 -9.99
CA ALA A 30 -10.99 -17.58 -10.23
C ALA A 30 -10.68 -16.63 -9.07
N LYS A 31 -10.82 -17.11 -7.81
CA LYS A 31 -10.48 -16.34 -6.62
C LYS A 31 -8.99 -16.02 -6.57
N LEU A 32 -8.13 -17.00 -6.80
CA LEU A 32 -6.67 -16.80 -6.84
C LEU A 32 -6.30 -15.71 -7.84
N ASN A 33 -6.80 -15.84 -9.07
CA ASN A 33 -6.51 -14.89 -10.15
C ASN A 33 -6.96 -13.47 -9.79
N SER A 34 -8.10 -13.31 -9.11
CA SER A 34 -8.58 -11.98 -8.68
C SER A 34 -7.67 -11.26 -7.66
N LEU A 35 -6.82 -12.00 -6.94
CA LEU A 35 -5.91 -11.45 -5.93
C LEU A 35 -4.55 -11.06 -6.52
N ILE A 36 -4.27 -11.45 -7.75
CA ILE A 36 -2.98 -11.22 -8.40
C ILE A 36 -3.09 -9.94 -9.25
N PRO A 37 -2.20 -8.95 -9.08
CA PRO A 37 -2.20 -7.76 -9.91
C PRO A 37 -2.02 -8.12 -11.39
N HIS A 38 -3.05 -7.88 -12.20
CA HIS A 38 -3.02 -8.11 -13.64
C HIS A 38 -2.23 -7.00 -14.33
N TYR A 39 -0.89 -7.07 -14.25
CA TYR A 39 -0.03 -6.07 -14.91
C TYR A 39 -0.14 -6.11 -16.44
N ASN A 40 -0.64 -7.22 -17.00
CA ASN A 40 -0.93 -7.37 -18.42
C ASN A 40 -2.28 -8.07 -18.58
N SER A 41 -3.15 -7.57 -19.45
CA SER A 41 -4.42 -8.17 -19.92
C SER A 41 -4.31 -9.62 -20.47
N ARG A 42 -3.11 -10.23 -20.43
CA ARG A 42 -2.76 -11.51 -21.04
C ARG A 42 -2.92 -12.71 -20.09
N VAL A 43 -3.07 -12.49 -18.78
CA VAL A 43 -3.24 -13.57 -17.77
C VAL A 43 -4.53 -14.36 -17.99
N SER A 44 -5.57 -13.74 -18.56
CA SER A 44 -6.80 -14.43 -18.93
C SER A 44 -6.61 -15.47 -20.05
N THR A 45 -5.45 -15.50 -20.70
CA THR A 45 -5.09 -16.42 -21.79
C THR A 45 -3.92 -17.37 -21.45
N SER A 46 -3.35 -17.30 -20.25
CA SER A 46 -2.23 -18.16 -19.85
C SER A 46 -2.69 -19.55 -19.39
N SER A 47 -1.79 -20.53 -19.47
CA SER A 47 -2.09 -21.90 -19.05
C SER A 47 -2.22 -22.00 -17.53
N LEU A 48 -2.94 -23.02 -17.03
CA LEU A 48 -3.17 -23.18 -15.59
C LEU A 48 -1.88 -23.28 -14.76
N PRO A 49 -0.83 -24.01 -15.20
CA PRO A 49 0.46 -24.00 -14.53
C PRO A 49 1.12 -22.61 -14.48
N ASP A 50 1.03 -21.84 -15.57
CA ASP A 50 1.63 -20.50 -15.64
C ASP A 50 0.95 -19.54 -14.65
N GLN A 51 -0.38 -19.63 -14.51
CA GLN A 51 -1.13 -18.84 -13.52
C GLN A 51 -0.70 -19.17 -12.09
N LEU A 52 -0.43 -20.44 -11.79
CA LEU A 52 0.06 -20.87 -10.48
C LEU A 52 1.50 -20.38 -10.23
N GLU A 53 2.36 -20.44 -11.24
CA GLU A 53 3.73 -19.95 -11.15
C GLU A 53 3.77 -18.43 -10.95
N GLU A 54 2.91 -17.69 -11.65
CA GLU A 54 2.73 -16.25 -11.48
C GLU A 54 2.26 -15.90 -10.06
N ALA A 55 1.30 -16.66 -9.53
CA ALA A 55 0.85 -16.51 -8.14
C ALA A 55 2.00 -16.74 -7.15
N ALA A 56 2.79 -17.79 -7.35
CA ALA A 56 3.95 -18.10 -6.51
C ALA A 56 4.99 -16.99 -6.56
N ASN A 57 5.28 -16.46 -7.75
CA ASN A 57 6.22 -15.36 -7.92
C ASN A 57 5.71 -14.06 -7.32
N TYR A 58 4.39 -13.81 -7.34
CA TYR A 58 3.81 -12.67 -6.65
C TYR A 58 3.98 -12.76 -5.14
N ILE A 59 3.72 -13.93 -4.54
CA ILE A 59 3.93 -14.17 -3.10
C ILE A 59 5.40 -13.90 -2.72
N LYS A 60 6.36 -14.44 -3.49
CA LYS A 60 7.80 -14.19 -3.26
C LYS A 60 8.12 -12.69 -3.28
N ARG A 61 7.61 -11.95 -4.27
CA ARG A 61 7.82 -10.50 -4.37
C ARG A 61 7.27 -9.76 -3.16
N LEU A 62 6.09 -10.13 -2.67
CA LEU A 62 5.50 -9.54 -1.46
C LEU A 62 6.35 -9.82 -0.22
N GLN A 63 6.84 -11.06 -0.06
CA GLN A 63 7.74 -11.43 1.04
C GLN A 63 9.04 -10.61 1.01
N THR A 64 9.69 -10.48 -0.14
CA THR A 64 10.88 -9.64 -0.30
C THR A 64 10.60 -8.17 0.02
N ASN A 65 9.45 -7.65 -0.41
CA ASN A 65 9.06 -6.28 -0.11
C ASN A 65 8.84 -6.07 1.40
N LEU A 66 8.18 -7.01 2.08
CA LEU A 66 7.98 -6.96 3.52
C LEU A 66 9.31 -6.95 4.28
N GLU A 67 10.25 -7.82 3.90
CA GLU A 67 11.58 -7.87 4.52
C GLU A 67 12.35 -6.56 4.30
N ARG A 68 12.32 -6.01 3.09
CA ARG A 68 12.95 -4.70 2.79
C ARG A 68 12.34 -3.58 3.64
N MET A 69 11.02 -3.56 3.79
CA MET A 69 10.33 -2.54 4.60
C MET A 69 10.65 -2.70 6.08
N LYS A 70 10.75 -3.93 6.57
CA LYS A 70 11.15 -4.23 7.96
C LYS A 70 12.60 -3.78 8.23
N GLN A 71 13.53 -4.10 7.34
CA GLN A 71 14.93 -3.65 7.46
C GLN A 71 15.05 -2.13 7.47
N ARG A 72 14.32 -1.44 6.58
CA ARG A 72 14.29 0.01 6.55
C ARG A 72 13.73 0.60 7.85
N ARG A 73 12.68 0.01 8.42
CA ARG A 73 12.14 0.43 9.72
C ARG A 73 13.16 0.21 10.84
N ASP A 74 13.82 -0.93 10.86
CA ASP A 74 14.77 -1.29 11.91
C ASP A 74 16.05 -0.42 11.83
N SER A 75 16.51 -0.02 10.63
CA SER A 75 17.63 0.93 10.48
C SER A 75 17.32 2.30 11.06
N PHE A 76 16.09 2.81 10.91
CA PHE A 76 15.68 4.07 11.56
C PHE A 76 15.63 3.93 13.10
N ASN A 77 15.27 2.77 13.63
CA ASN A 77 15.25 2.52 15.08
C ASN A 77 16.65 2.39 15.69
N ILE A 78 17.63 1.85 14.95
CA ILE A 78 19.02 1.74 15.42
C ILE A 78 19.68 3.13 15.52
N GLU A 79 19.43 4.02 14.56
CA GLU A 79 19.91 5.41 14.64
C GLU A 79 19.26 6.19 15.81
N ALA A 80 18.02 5.85 16.19
CA ALA A 80 17.35 6.46 17.33
C ALA A 80 17.85 5.96 18.70
N SER A 81 18.53 4.81 18.73
CA SER A 81 19.01 4.17 19.97
C SER A 81 20.52 4.31 20.22
N SER A 82 21.29 4.78 19.24
CA SER A 82 22.73 5.09 19.40
C SER A 82 23.02 6.52 19.87
N SER A 83 22.01 7.40 19.91
CA SER A 83 22.14 8.74 20.49
C SER A 83 21.81 8.69 21.99
N GLY A 84 22.86 8.63 22.80
CA GLY A 84 22.77 8.44 24.25
C GLY A 84 22.02 9.55 24.99
N ASN A 85 21.38 9.16 26.10
CA ASN A 85 20.96 9.89 27.32
C ASN A 85 20.94 11.44 27.36
N GLY A 86 20.57 12.11 26.26
CA GLY A 86 20.23 13.53 26.21
C GLY A 86 18.76 13.70 25.83
N PRO A 87 18.14 14.87 26.10
CA PRO A 87 16.81 15.17 25.60
C PRO A 87 16.80 14.99 24.09
N LYS A 88 15.98 14.05 23.61
CA LYS A 88 15.80 13.77 22.18
C LYS A 88 15.31 15.04 21.51
N SER A 89 16.20 15.73 20.80
CA SER A 89 15.82 16.93 20.06
C SER A 89 14.80 16.56 18.99
N PRO A 90 13.75 17.37 18.77
CA PRO A 90 12.72 17.06 17.80
C PRO A 90 13.34 16.98 16.40
N ARG A 91 13.12 15.85 15.71
CA ARG A 91 13.61 15.62 14.35
C ARG A 91 12.50 15.94 13.36
N ILE A 92 12.81 16.77 12.36
CA ILE A 92 11.88 17.20 11.32
C ILE A 92 12.34 16.59 9.99
N GLU A 93 11.45 15.90 9.30
CA GLU A 93 11.68 15.35 7.97
C GLU A 93 10.62 15.89 7.01
N ILE A 94 11.05 16.39 5.85
CA ILE A 94 10.16 16.97 4.85
C ILE A 94 10.31 16.16 3.56
N HIS A 95 9.19 15.64 3.06
CA HIS A 95 9.14 14.82 1.87
C HIS A 95 8.14 15.38 0.85
N ARG A 96 8.62 15.76 -0.34
CA ARG A 96 7.76 16.24 -1.43
C ARG A 96 7.41 15.11 -2.38
N MET A 97 6.12 14.90 -2.62
CA MET A 97 5.58 13.94 -3.59
C MET A 97 4.61 14.62 -4.54
N ARG A 98 5.07 14.95 -5.76
CA ARG A 98 4.26 15.61 -6.80
C ARG A 98 3.62 16.92 -6.27
N SER A 99 2.32 16.89 -6.00
CA SER A 99 1.49 17.98 -5.46
C SER A 99 1.17 17.84 -3.96
N CYS A 100 1.78 16.88 -3.26
CA CYS A 100 1.65 16.70 -1.81
C CYS A 100 3.00 16.93 -1.15
N LEU A 101 3.03 17.71 -0.08
CA LEU A 101 4.16 17.81 0.83
C LEU A 101 3.80 17.06 2.12
N VAL A 102 4.73 16.26 2.65
CA VAL A 102 4.54 15.50 3.89
C VAL A 102 5.63 15.91 4.87
N ILE A 103 5.23 16.39 6.04
CA ILE A 103 6.12 16.76 7.13
C ILE A 103 5.99 15.70 8.22
N GLY A 104 7.09 15.03 8.52
CA GLY A 104 7.23 14.13 9.67
C GLY A 104 7.93 14.84 10.82
N LEU A 105 7.34 14.85 12.01
CA LEU A 105 7.97 15.34 13.23
C LEU A 105 8.09 14.18 14.20
N THR A 106 9.30 13.96 14.74
CA THR A 106 9.53 12.99 15.80
C THR A 106 9.89 13.74 17.06
N THR A 107 9.08 13.61 18.10
CA THR A 107 9.24 14.31 19.37
C THR A 107 9.16 13.33 20.54
N ASP A 108 9.53 13.76 21.75
CA ASP A 108 9.21 13.01 22.96
C ASP A 108 7.69 13.03 23.21
N CYS A 109 7.15 12.06 23.94
CA CYS A 109 5.70 12.03 24.22
C CYS A 109 5.22 13.19 25.12
N ASN A 110 6.16 13.87 25.79
CA ASN A 110 5.88 14.96 26.72
C ASN A 110 5.75 16.33 26.03
N SER A 111 6.20 16.47 24.77
CA SER A 111 6.05 17.70 23.98
C SER A 111 4.70 17.80 23.28
N ARG A 112 3.62 17.77 24.07
CA ARG A 112 2.22 17.81 23.60
C ARG A 112 1.88 19.02 22.72
N PHE A 113 2.68 20.07 22.78
CA PHE A 113 2.42 21.33 22.07
C PHE A 113 3.06 21.40 20.68
N VAL A 114 4.07 20.59 20.38
CA VAL A 114 4.85 20.72 19.13
C VAL A 114 3.99 20.43 17.90
N PHE A 115 3.06 19.48 18.00
CA PHE A 115 2.16 19.15 16.89
C PHE A 115 1.17 20.27 16.59
N THR A 116 0.48 20.76 17.62
CA THR A 116 -0.49 21.85 17.49
C THR A 116 0.20 23.11 16.99
N GLU A 117 1.40 23.40 17.49
CA GLU A 117 2.18 24.56 17.09
C GLU A 117 2.68 24.45 15.65
N ALA A 118 3.14 23.28 15.22
CA ALA A 118 3.53 23.05 13.83
C ALA A 118 2.34 23.25 12.87
N ILE A 119 1.15 22.76 13.21
CA ILE A 119 -0.06 23.00 12.41
C ILE A 119 -0.41 24.49 12.38
N ARG A 120 -0.31 25.18 13.52
CA ARG A 120 -0.57 26.63 13.60
C ARG A 120 0.36 27.43 12.70
N ILE A 121 1.67 27.16 12.77
CA ILE A 121 2.68 27.83 11.94
C ILE A 121 2.41 27.56 10.45
N LEU A 122 2.13 26.31 10.07
CA LEU A 122 1.85 25.97 8.68
C LEU A 122 0.60 26.69 8.15
N HIS A 123 -0.44 26.81 8.97
CA HIS A 123 -1.63 27.57 8.62
C HIS A 123 -1.35 29.08 8.49
N GLU A 124 -0.51 29.65 9.36
CA GLU A 124 -0.09 31.05 9.30
C GLU A 124 0.73 31.36 8.04
N GLU A 125 1.55 30.41 7.59
CA GLU A 125 2.32 30.49 6.34
C GLU A 125 1.47 30.19 5.07
N GLY A 126 0.15 30.05 5.21
CA GLY A 126 -0.78 29.84 4.10
C GLY A 126 -0.72 28.44 3.48
N ALA A 127 -0.17 27.46 4.19
CA ALA A 127 -0.09 26.09 3.73
C ALA A 127 -1.42 25.34 3.98
N ASP A 128 -1.95 24.69 2.94
CA ASP A 128 -3.21 23.97 3.00
C ASP A 128 -3.00 22.55 3.57
N VAL A 129 -3.40 22.35 4.83
CA VAL A 129 -3.26 21.07 5.56
C VAL A 129 -4.46 20.18 5.26
N VAL A 130 -4.22 19.10 4.52
CA VAL A 130 -5.26 18.12 4.13
C VAL A 130 -5.47 17.06 5.20
N ASN A 131 -4.39 16.59 5.82
CA ASN A 131 -4.45 15.51 6.79
C ASN A 131 -3.34 15.66 7.83
N ALA A 132 -3.64 15.35 9.08
CA ALA A 132 -2.67 15.36 10.16
C ALA A 132 -2.88 14.13 11.05
N GLY A 133 -1.81 13.42 11.36
CA GLY A 133 -1.81 12.21 12.15
C GLY A 133 -0.78 12.25 13.27
N LEU A 134 -1.14 11.65 14.41
CA LEU A 134 -0.25 11.44 15.55
C LEU A 134 -0.28 9.96 15.92
N SER A 135 0.90 9.38 16.09
CA SER A 135 1.09 8.03 16.62
C SER A 135 2.15 8.07 17.71
N VAL A 136 1.91 7.37 18.82
CA VAL A 136 2.86 7.29 19.93
C VAL A 136 3.32 5.85 20.06
N VAL A 137 4.64 5.66 20.05
CA VAL A 137 5.27 4.35 20.28
C VAL A 137 6.31 4.54 21.38
N ASP A 138 6.15 3.76 22.46
CA ASP A 138 6.91 3.86 23.69
C ASP A 138 6.87 5.29 24.27
N ASP A 139 8.01 5.99 24.25
CA ASP A 139 8.18 7.35 24.77
C ASP A 139 8.37 8.40 23.66
N THR A 140 8.09 8.02 22.41
CA THR A 140 8.31 8.85 21.21
C THR A 140 7.00 9.08 20.46
N ALA A 141 6.68 10.34 20.21
CA ALA A 141 5.53 10.77 19.42
C ALA A 141 5.96 11.04 17.97
N PHE A 142 5.26 10.43 17.04
CA PHE A 142 5.41 10.59 15.60
C PHE A 142 4.22 11.37 15.06
N HIS A 143 4.50 12.53 14.50
CA HIS A 143 3.51 13.39 13.88
C HIS A 143 3.72 13.39 12.38
N THR A 144 2.63 13.37 11.61
CA THR A 144 2.68 13.44 10.15
C THR A 144 1.65 14.46 9.69
N ILE A 145 2.08 15.45 8.92
CA ILE A 145 1.23 16.51 8.38
C ILE A 145 1.33 16.45 6.86
N HIS A 146 0.19 16.29 6.20
CA HIS A 146 0.04 16.29 4.75
C HIS A 146 -0.50 17.62 4.28
N LEU A 147 0.21 18.21 3.34
CA LEU A 147 -0.08 19.50 2.76
C LEU A 147 -0.30 19.35 1.26
N THR A 148 -1.26 20.09 0.73
CA THR A 148 -1.43 20.28 -0.71
C THR A 148 -0.50 21.40 -1.18
N VAL A 149 0.24 21.14 -2.25
CA VAL A 149 1.02 22.15 -2.94
C VAL A 149 0.21 22.56 -4.15
N ASP A 150 -0.44 23.72 -4.06
CA ASP A 150 -1.14 24.28 -5.21
C ASP A 150 -0.11 24.60 -6.28
N GLN A 151 -0.26 24.01 -7.47
CA GLN A 151 0.53 24.42 -8.61
C GLN A 151 0.03 25.81 -8.98
N GLY A 152 0.75 26.83 -8.51
CA GLY A 152 0.54 28.20 -8.96
C GLY A 152 0.39 28.19 -10.47
N ALA A 153 -0.76 28.70 -10.91
CA ALA A 153 -1.10 28.82 -12.32
C ALA A 153 0.10 29.37 -13.10
N ASP A 154 0.67 28.54 -13.98
CA ASP A 154 1.47 29.01 -15.10
C ASP A 154 0.52 29.72 -16.09
N ALA A 155 0.01 30.87 -15.68
CA ALA A 155 -0.65 31.83 -16.55
C ALA A 155 0.41 32.61 -17.31
N CYS A 156 1.19 31.92 -18.16
CA CYS A 156 1.88 32.61 -19.24
C CYS A 156 0.89 32.78 -20.38
N SER A 157 0.19 33.91 -20.34
CA SER A 157 -0.60 34.43 -21.46
C SER A 157 0.31 34.58 -22.68
N SER A 158 0.13 33.76 -23.71
CA SER A 158 0.65 34.07 -25.04
C SER A 158 -0.23 35.16 -25.67
N ALA A 159 0.10 36.41 -25.32
CA ALA A 159 -0.26 37.56 -26.13
C ALA A 159 0.31 37.37 -27.55
N GLY A 160 -0.51 37.67 -28.55
CA GLY A 160 -0.21 37.41 -29.96
C GLY A 160 0.92 38.25 -30.53
N TYR A 161 1.39 37.81 -31.70
CA TYR A 161 2.01 38.66 -32.70
C TYR A 161 1.44 38.35 -34.09
N LEU A 162 1.11 39.44 -34.76
CA LEU A 162 0.67 39.64 -36.14
C LEU A 162 1.85 39.62 -37.12
N GLY A 163 1.59 39.33 -38.39
CA GLY A 163 2.43 39.66 -39.57
C GLY A 163 3.10 38.43 -40.19
N ASP A 164 3.01 38.13 -41.49
CA ASP A 164 2.36 38.74 -42.67
C ASP A 164 1.87 37.61 -43.59
#